data_AF-A0A4S1DVR6-F1
#
_entry.id   AF-A0A4S1DVR6-F1
#
_cell.length_a   1.000
_cell.length_b   1.000
_cell.length_c   1.000
_cell.angle_alpha   90.00
_cell.angle_beta   90.00
_cell.angle_gamma   90.00
#
_symmetry.space_group_name_H-M   'P 1'
#
loop_
_entity.id
_entity.type
_entity.pdbx_description
1 polymer ?
#
loop_
_entity_poly.entity_id
_entity_poly.type
_entity_poly.pdbx_seq_one_letter_code
_entity_poly.pdbx_strand_id
1 'polypeptide(L)'
;MGLELIIFIAAIFFGAFLYWRESRSNGIYRFFNKVFNSKALQMKSTDKKGFVYKQTFLVRLIFIGFLFLIGIVITRFLIPIDIATISIFASMIVGTLAGTYLANFVFKSGEVIEEKSDSLEDIVHDTIEKGKDFIEDLKTKDAEVVEDEKDVNKAPKKEEKSARERLKDKGLL
;
A
#
# COMPACT_ATOMS: atom_id res chain seq x y z
N MET A 1 -22.15 15.82 7.09
CA MET A 1 -20.83 15.46 7.66
C MET A 1 -20.80 14.09 8.35
N GLY A 2 -21.51 13.86 9.46
CA GLY A 2 -21.39 12.58 10.21
C GLY A 2 -21.85 11.34 9.43
N LEU A 3 -23.10 11.36 8.92
CA LEU A 3 -23.68 10.22 8.18
C LEU A 3 -22.93 9.93 6.87
N GLU A 4 -22.53 10.97 6.13
CA GLU A 4 -21.76 10.83 4.89
C GLU A 4 -20.42 10.13 5.11
N LEU A 5 -19.73 10.46 6.22
CA LEU A 5 -18.47 9.83 6.58
C LEU A 5 -18.66 8.36 6.97
N ILE A 6 -19.73 8.04 7.71
CA ILE A 6 -20.08 6.64 8.04
C ILE A 6 -20.35 5.85 6.75
N ILE A 7 -21.13 6.39 5.81
CA ILE A 7 -21.40 5.76 4.51
C ILE A 7 -20.10 5.56 3.73
N PHE A 8 -19.21 6.56 3.73
CA PHE A 8 -17.93 6.46 3.03
C PHE A 8 -17.05 5.35 3.61
N ILE A 9 -16.92 5.27 4.94
CA ILE A 9 -16.19 4.19 5.62
C ILE A 9 -16.84 2.83 5.32
N ALA A 10 -18.17 2.74 5.37
CA ALA A 10 -18.90 1.52 5.00
C ALA A 10 -18.63 1.11 3.55
N ALA A 11 -18.53 2.08 2.62
CA ALA A 11 -18.19 1.82 1.23
C ALA A 11 -16.76 1.28 1.07
N ILE A 12 -15.79 1.76 1.86
CA ILE A 12 -14.43 1.20 1.90
C ILE A 12 -14.47 -0.27 2.33
N PHE A 13 -15.14 -0.59 3.43
CA PHE A 13 -15.28 -1.97 3.89
C PHE A 13 -16.01 -2.84 2.86
N PHE A 14 -17.05 -2.30 2.23
CA PHE A 14 -17.76 -2.98 1.15
C PHE A 14 -16.85 -3.29 -0.05
N GLY A 15 -16.02 -2.35 -0.47
CA GLY A 15 -15.02 -2.56 -1.52
C GLY A 15 -14.00 -3.63 -1.16
N ALA A 16 -13.50 -3.61 0.08
CA ALA A 16 -12.58 -4.64 0.57
C ALA A 16 -13.24 -6.03 0.61
N PHE A 17 -14.49 -6.10 1.10
CA PHE A 17 -15.29 -7.32 1.12
C PHE A 17 -15.56 -7.87 -0.28
N LEU A 18 -15.93 -7.01 -1.24
CA LEU A 18 -16.13 -7.42 -2.64
C LEU A 18 -14.84 -8.00 -3.24
N TYR A 19 -13.70 -7.34 -3.01
CA TYR A 19 -12.41 -7.82 -3.47
C TYR A 19 -12.07 -9.19 -2.87
N TRP A 20 -12.25 -9.39 -1.56
CA TRP A 20 -12.01 -10.67 -0.89
C TRP A 20 -12.95 -11.79 -1.37
N ARG A 21 -14.25 -11.49 -1.49
CA ARG A 21 -15.23 -12.48 -1.96
C ARG A 21 -14.88 -12.97 -3.36
N GLU A 22 -14.47 -12.06 -4.24
CA GLU A 22 -14.11 -12.39 -5.61
C GLU A 22 -12.75 -13.09 -5.72
N SER A 23 -11.80 -12.78 -4.83
CA SER A 23 -10.50 -13.49 -4.78
C SER A 23 -10.65 -14.96 -4.39
N ARG A 24 -11.67 -15.29 -3.59
CA ARG A 24 -12.01 -16.67 -3.23
C ARG A 24 -12.84 -17.38 -4.30
N SER A 25 -13.76 -16.68 -4.95
CA SER A 25 -14.62 -17.25 -5.99
C SER A 25 -15.01 -16.23 -7.07
N ASN A 26 -14.71 -16.53 -8.32
CA ASN A 26 -15.04 -15.73 -9.50
C ASN A 26 -16.13 -16.38 -10.38
N GLY A 27 -17.03 -17.18 -9.78
CA GLY A 27 -18.07 -17.92 -10.51
C GLY A 27 -18.95 -17.04 -11.40
N ILE A 28 -19.38 -15.88 -10.88
CA ILE A 28 -20.22 -14.93 -11.61
C ILE A 28 -19.47 -14.37 -12.83
N TYR A 29 -18.20 -13.98 -12.66
CA TYR A 29 -17.38 -13.49 -13.75
C TYR A 29 -17.18 -14.55 -14.84
N ARG A 30 -16.87 -15.80 -14.45
CA ARG A 30 -16.73 -16.93 -15.39
C ARG A 30 -18.02 -17.24 -16.14
N PHE A 31 -19.18 -17.11 -15.49
CA PHE A 31 -20.47 -17.25 -16.15
C PHE A 31 -20.63 -16.24 -17.29
N PHE A 32 -20.45 -14.95 -17.00
CA PHE A 32 -20.52 -13.91 -18.03
C PHE A 32 -19.44 -14.10 -19.11
N ASN A 33 -18.22 -14.46 -18.73
CA ASN A 33 -17.17 -14.76 -19.70
C ASN A 33 -17.56 -15.90 -20.66
N LYS A 34 -18.24 -16.94 -20.16
CA LYS A 34 -18.73 -18.07 -20.97
C LYS A 34 -19.88 -17.67 -21.90
N VAL A 35 -20.75 -16.76 -21.46
CA VAL A 35 -21.87 -16.24 -22.25
C VAL A 35 -21.38 -15.35 -23.40
N PHE A 36 -20.40 -14.48 -23.14
CA PHE A 36 -19.96 -13.48 -24.12
C PHE A 36 -18.79 -13.92 -25.01
N ASN A 37 -18.01 -14.94 -24.63
CA ASN A 37 -16.85 -15.39 -25.41
C ASN A 37 -17.04 -16.78 -26.01
N SER A 38 -16.46 -16.96 -27.21
CA SER A 38 -16.34 -18.26 -27.87
C SER A 38 -15.45 -19.21 -27.07
N LYS A 39 -15.58 -20.53 -27.28
CA LYS A 39 -14.82 -21.56 -26.54
C LYS A 39 -13.30 -21.33 -26.58
N ALA A 40 -12.78 -20.76 -27.67
CA ALA A 40 -11.36 -20.46 -27.83
C ALA A 40 -10.87 -19.27 -26.98
N LEU A 41 -11.76 -18.31 -26.67
CA LEU A 41 -11.48 -17.11 -25.88
C LEU A 41 -12.02 -17.19 -24.45
N GLN A 42 -12.50 -18.37 -24.04
CA GLN A 42 -12.97 -18.57 -22.69
C GLN A 42 -11.81 -18.59 -21.70
N MET A 43 -12.04 -17.95 -20.56
CA MET A 43 -11.10 -17.89 -19.46
C MET A 43 -10.86 -19.31 -18.90
N LYS A 44 -9.59 -19.62 -18.62
CA LYS A 44 -9.17 -20.92 -18.07
C LYS A 44 -9.79 -21.15 -16.69
N SER A 45 -10.02 -22.40 -16.33
CA SER A 45 -10.58 -22.79 -15.03
C SER A 45 -9.68 -22.39 -13.85
N THR A 46 -8.37 -22.28 -14.07
CA THR A 46 -7.35 -21.92 -13.08
C THR A 46 -7.20 -20.41 -12.88
N ASP A 47 -7.72 -19.59 -13.80
CA ASP A 47 -7.64 -18.13 -13.68
C ASP A 47 -8.65 -17.63 -12.64
N LYS A 48 -8.20 -16.76 -11.74
CA LYS A 48 -8.99 -16.15 -10.67
C LYS A 48 -9.49 -14.74 -11.01
N LYS A 49 -9.17 -14.21 -12.19
CA LYS A 49 -9.61 -12.88 -12.64
C LYS A 49 -11.12 -12.69 -12.46
N GLY A 50 -11.49 -11.49 -12.01
CA GLY A 50 -12.86 -11.09 -11.76
C GLY A 50 -13.17 -9.70 -12.32
N PHE A 51 -14.30 -9.15 -11.91
CA PHE A 51 -14.69 -7.77 -12.21
C PHE A 51 -13.82 -6.75 -11.47
N VAL A 52 -13.41 -7.09 -10.26
CA VAL A 52 -12.61 -6.26 -9.35
C VAL A 52 -11.25 -6.91 -9.09
N TYR A 53 -11.25 -8.20 -8.76
CA TYR A 53 -10.02 -8.94 -8.44
C TYR A 53 -9.12 -9.16 -9.68
N LYS A 54 -7.83 -8.84 -9.55
CA LYS A 54 -6.83 -8.86 -10.64
C LYS A 54 -7.22 -8.08 -11.91
N GLN A 55 -8.17 -7.14 -11.79
CA GLN A 55 -8.63 -6.32 -12.91
C GLN A 55 -7.93 -4.96 -12.96
N THR A 56 -7.76 -4.44 -14.18
CA THR A 56 -7.26 -3.07 -14.41
C THR A 56 -8.21 -2.02 -13.84
N PHE A 57 -7.66 -0.86 -13.50
CA PHE A 57 -8.42 0.24 -12.89
C PHE A 57 -9.67 0.60 -13.69
N LEU A 58 -9.53 0.75 -15.01
CA LEU A 58 -10.62 1.22 -15.86
C LEU A 58 -11.83 0.27 -15.84
N VAL A 59 -11.60 -1.04 -15.99
CA VAL A 59 -12.72 -2.00 -15.99
C VAL A 59 -13.32 -2.13 -14.60
N ARG A 60 -12.49 -2.05 -13.55
CA ARG A 60 -12.95 -2.02 -12.16
C ARG A 60 -13.85 -0.81 -11.90
N LEU A 61 -13.45 0.38 -12.35
CA LEU A 61 -14.23 1.62 -12.26
C LEU A 61 -15.57 1.48 -12.98
N ILE A 62 -15.56 0.97 -14.21
CA ILE A 62 -16.79 0.76 -15.00
C ILE A 62 -17.73 -0.21 -14.26
N PHE A 63 -17.22 -1.33 -13.75
CA PHE A 63 -18.03 -2.30 -13.03
C PHE A 63 -18.63 -1.71 -11.75
N ILE A 64 -17.82 -1.06 -10.91
CA ILE A 64 -18.29 -0.45 -9.66
C ILE A 64 -19.30 0.65 -9.97
N GLY A 65 -19.01 1.53 -10.94
CA GLY A 65 -19.92 2.57 -11.38
C GLY A 65 -21.26 1.99 -11.84
N PHE A 66 -21.24 0.93 -12.66
CA PHE A 66 -22.45 0.27 -13.13
C PHE A 66 -23.24 -0.40 -11.98
N LEU A 67 -22.55 -1.03 -11.03
CA LEU A 67 -23.16 -1.60 -9.83
C LEU A 67 -23.90 -0.54 -9.00
N PHE A 68 -23.29 0.63 -8.80
CA PHE A 68 -23.95 1.74 -8.10
C PHE A 68 -25.06 2.39 -8.93
N LEU A 69 -24.95 2.47 -10.26
CA LEU A 69 -26.03 2.93 -11.13
C LEU A 69 -27.27 2.04 -10.99
N ILE A 70 -27.11 0.71 -11.00
CA ILE A 70 -28.21 -0.22 -10.72
C ILE A 70 -28.77 0.02 -9.32
N GLY A 71 -27.90 0.19 -8.32
CA GLY A 71 -28.32 0.52 -6.96
C GLY A 71 -29.16 1.79 -6.89
N ILE A 72 -28.80 2.84 -7.63
CA ILE A 72 -29.55 4.10 -7.72
C ILE A 72 -30.93 3.86 -8.31
N VAL A 73 -31.02 3.11 -9.42
CA VAL A 73 -32.29 2.82 -10.08
C VAL A 73 -33.22 2.05 -9.15
N ILE A 74 -32.70 1.04 -8.44
CA ILE A 74 -33.48 0.25 -7.47
C ILE A 74 -33.93 1.14 -6.31
N THR A 75 -33.00 1.85 -5.68
CA THR A 75 -33.31 2.68 -4.50
C THR A 75 -34.29 3.81 -4.82
N ARG A 76 -34.25 4.37 -6.04
CA ARG A 76 -35.21 5.39 -6.50
C ARG A 76 -36.64 4.86 -6.65
N PHE A 77 -36.81 3.55 -6.84
CA PHE A 77 -38.13 2.92 -6.84
C PHE A 77 -38.69 2.75 -5.42
N LEU A 78 -37.82 2.51 -4.43
CA LEU A 78 -38.21 2.31 -3.03
C LEU A 78 -38.38 3.62 -2.25
N ILE A 79 -37.58 4.64 -2.57
CA ILE A 79 -37.53 5.92 -1.87
C ILE A 79 -37.44 7.03 -2.92
N PRO A 80 -38.23 8.11 -2.84
CA PRO A 80 -38.04 9.28 -3.69
C PRO A 80 -36.75 10.01 -3.29
N ILE A 81 -35.69 9.85 -4.08
CA ILE A 81 -34.33 10.37 -3.80
C ILE A 81 -34.16 11.78 -4.38
N ASP A 82 -33.51 12.68 -3.62
CA ASP A 82 -33.20 14.08 -3.99
C ASP A 82 -31.77 14.24 -4.57
N ILE A 83 -31.47 15.37 -5.22
CA ILE A 83 -30.21 15.65 -5.94
C ILE A 83 -28.98 15.62 -5.00
N ALA A 84 -29.15 15.96 -3.72
CA ALA A 84 -28.10 15.92 -2.70
C ALA A 84 -27.48 14.51 -2.53
N THR A 85 -28.20 13.46 -2.95
CA THR A 85 -27.74 12.07 -2.83
C THR A 85 -26.68 11.70 -3.87
N ILE A 86 -26.54 12.45 -4.97
CA ILE A 86 -25.52 12.18 -6.02
C ILE A 86 -24.10 12.26 -5.43
N SER A 87 -23.84 13.23 -4.56
CA SER A 87 -22.55 13.36 -3.87
C SER A 87 -22.25 12.14 -3.01
N ILE A 88 -23.26 11.62 -2.32
CA ILE A 88 -23.15 10.41 -1.50
C ILE A 88 -22.77 9.21 -2.38
N PHE A 89 -23.42 9.05 -3.54
CA PHE A 89 -23.06 7.97 -4.47
C PHE A 89 -21.65 8.10 -5.05
N ALA A 90 -21.23 9.31 -5.41
CA ALA A 90 -19.85 9.54 -5.86
C ALA A 90 -18.85 9.16 -4.77
N SER A 91 -19.12 9.57 -3.53
CA SER A 91 -18.33 9.17 -2.35
C SER A 91 -18.30 7.66 -2.15
N MET A 92 -19.45 6.97 -2.31
CA MET A 92 -19.52 5.51 -2.22
C MET A 92 -18.70 4.81 -3.31
N ILE A 93 -18.72 5.31 -4.56
CA ILE A 93 -17.91 4.75 -5.65
C ILE A 93 -16.42 4.90 -5.32
N VAL A 94 -16.00 6.10 -4.93
CA VAL A 94 -14.60 6.38 -4.55
C VAL A 94 -14.17 5.55 -3.35
N GLY A 95 -15.01 5.46 -2.31
CA GLY A 95 -14.75 4.66 -1.12
C GLY A 95 -14.64 3.17 -1.46
N THR A 96 -15.54 2.65 -2.28
CA THR A 96 -15.49 1.26 -2.75
C THR A 96 -14.20 1.01 -3.53
N LEU A 97 -13.82 1.90 -4.46
CA LEU A 97 -12.55 1.78 -5.18
C LEU A 97 -11.36 1.77 -4.22
N ALA A 98 -11.29 2.71 -3.29
CA ALA A 98 -10.24 2.77 -2.27
C ALA A 98 -10.17 1.46 -1.48
N GLY A 99 -11.32 0.93 -1.05
CA GLY A 99 -11.42 -0.37 -0.37
C GLY A 99 -10.83 -1.53 -1.17
N THR A 100 -11.07 -1.57 -2.48
CA THR A 100 -10.51 -2.63 -3.34
C THR A 100 -8.99 -2.54 -3.48
N TYR A 101 -8.41 -1.33 -3.43
CA TYR A 101 -6.96 -1.13 -3.46
C TYR A 101 -6.31 -1.45 -2.12
N LEU A 102 -6.94 -1.03 -1.02
CA LEU A 102 -6.51 -1.41 0.33
C LEU A 102 -6.51 -2.92 0.50
N ALA A 103 -7.58 -3.60 0.07
CA ALA A 103 -7.62 -5.06 0.09
C ALA A 103 -6.49 -5.66 -0.76
N ASN A 104 -6.30 -5.20 -2.00
CA ASN A 104 -5.21 -5.66 -2.85
C ASN A 104 -3.83 -5.48 -2.21
N PHE A 105 -3.61 -4.37 -1.50
CA PHE A 105 -2.38 -4.12 -0.75
C PHE A 105 -2.23 -5.13 0.41
N VAL A 106 -3.26 -5.28 1.25
CA VAL A 106 -3.23 -6.22 2.39
C VAL A 106 -2.99 -7.67 1.93
N PHE A 107 -3.67 -8.12 0.87
CA PHE A 107 -3.47 -9.46 0.31
C PHE A 107 -2.06 -9.65 -0.27
N LYS A 108 -1.52 -8.66 -0.99
CA LYS A 108 -0.13 -8.72 -1.49
C LYS A 108 0.88 -8.69 -0.36
N SER A 109 0.68 -7.87 0.66
CA SER A 109 1.57 -7.82 1.82
C SER A 109 1.57 -9.15 2.56
N GLY A 110 0.42 -9.80 2.73
CA GLY A 110 0.36 -11.16 3.30
C GLY A 110 1.16 -12.18 2.49
N GLU A 111 0.99 -12.18 1.16
CA GLU A 111 1.72 -13.08 0.26
C GLU A 111 3.24 -12.82 0.27
N VAL A 112 3.67 -11.55 0.31
CA VAL A 112 5.09 -11.18 0.41
C VAL A 112 5.66 -11.51 1.78
N ILE A 113 4.89 -11.37 2.87
CA ILE A 113 5.33 -11.74 4.22
C ILE A 113 5.48 -13.26 4.33
N GLU A 114 4.59 -14.03 3.72
CA GLU A 114 4.67 -15.50 3.71
C GLU A 114 5.83 -16.00 2.83
N GLU A 115 6.09 -15.38 1.68
CA GLU A 115 7.21 -15.76 0.81
C GLU A 115 8.57 -15.30 1.36
N LYS A 116 8.60 -14.18 2.10
CA LYS A 116 9.82 -13.65 2.70
C LYS A 116 9.97 -13.99 4.17
N SER A 117 9.09 -14.77 4.81
CA SER A 117 9.20 -15.09 6.23
C SER A 117 10.56 -15.68 6.57
N ASP A 118 11.05 -16.59 5.72
CA ASP A 118 12.34 -17.25 5.91
C ASP A 118 13.50 -16.25 5.76
N SER A 119 13.43 -15.33 4.79
CA SER A 119 14.42 -14.26 4.63
C SER A 119 14.32 -13.15 5.69
N LEU A 120 13.13 -12.93 6.25
CA LEU A 120 12.90 -11.93 7.30
C LEU A 120 13.37 -12.47 8.65
N GLU A 121 13.23 -13.78 8.89
CA GLU A 121 13.82 -14.46 10.04
C GLU A 121 15.35 -14.34 10.00
N ASP A 122 15.97 -14.62 8.86
CA ASP A 122 17.42 -14.44 8.66
C ASP A 122 17.85 -12.96 8.84
N ILE A 123 17.13 -12.00 8.27
CA ILE A 123 17.45 -10.56 8.42
C ILE A 123 17.27 -10.10 9.87
N VAL A 124 16.26 -10.60 10.58
CA VAL A 124 16.03 -10.29 11.99
C VAL A 124 17.13 -10.92 12.85
N HIS A 125 17.52 -12.17 12.56
CA HIS A 125 18.65 -12.82 13.22
C HIS A 125 19.97 -12.07 12.99
N ASP A 126 20.28 -11.70 11.74
CA ASP A 126 21.44 -10.90 11.36
C ASP A 126 21.44 -9.52 12.04
N THR A 127 20.28 -8.90 12.21
CA THR A 127 20.14 -7.59 12.86
C THR A 127 20.28 -7.72 14.38
N ILE A 128 19.81 -8.82 14.97
CA ILE A 128 19.99 -9.13 16.39
C ILE A 128 21.46 -9.46 16.68
N GLU A 129 22.14 -10.22 15.82
CA GLU A 129 23.58 -10.48 15.94
C GLU A 129 24.39 -9.20 15.79
N LYS A 130 24.17 -8.41 14.73
CA LYS A 130 24.84 -7.10 14.60
C LYS A 130 24.53 -6.19 15.78
N GLY A 131 23.30 -6.19 16.28
CA GLY A 131 22.91 -5.42 17.47
C GLY A 131 23.62 -5.88 18.75
N LYS A 132 23.88 -7.19 18.90
CA LYS A 132 24.73 -7.72 19.97
C LYS A 132 26.18 -7.30 19.80
N ASP A 133 26.74 -7.38 18.58
CA ASP A 133 28.10 -6.92 18.29
C ASP A 133 28.25 -5.41 18.60
N PHE A 134 27.26 -4.58 18.27
CA PHE A 134 27.26 -3.15 18.61
C PHE A 134 27.19 -2.92 20.13
N ILE A 135 26.46 -3.74 20.89
CA ILE A 135 26.38 -3.64 22.36
C ILE A 135 27.66 -4.15 23.01
N GLU A 136 28.29 -5.19 22.45
CA GLU A 136 29.59 -5.68 22.89
C GLU A 136 30.68 -4.64 22.64
N ASP A 137 30.76 -4.06 21.43
CA ASP A 137 31.70 -2.99 21.07
C ASP A 137 31.56 -1.74 21.96
N LEU A 138 30.34 -1.45 22.43
CA LEU A 138 30.08 -0.38 23.39
C LEU A 138 30.56 -0.75 24.81
N LYS A 139 30.46 -2.02 25.22
CA LYS A 139 30.96 -2.50 26.52
C LYS A 139 32.48 -2.63 26.57
N THR A 140 33.14 -3.02 25.47
CA THR A 140 34.62 -3.16 25.43
C THR A 140 35.33 -1.82 25.36
N LYS A 141 34.69 -0.77 24.82
CA LYS A 141 35.27 0.59 24.79
C LYS A 141 35.36 1.29 26.15
N ASP A 142 34.61 0.84 27.16
CA ASP A 142 34.67 1.41 28.52
C ASP A 142 35.80 0.80 29.38
N ALA A 143 36.59 -0.16 28.86
CA ALA A 143 37.58 -0.92 29.64
C ALA A 143 39.07 -0.67 29.29
N GLU A 144 39.41 0.21 28.35
CA GLU A 144 40.81 0.62 28.11
C GLU A 144 40.99 2.12 28.37
N VAL A 145 41.06 2.46 29.66
CA VAL A 145 41.83 3.62 30.13
C VAL A 145 43.12 3.05 30.71
N VAL A 146 44.14 2.87 29.88
CA VAL A 146 45.54 2.76 30.33
C VAL A 146 46.37 3.66 29.42
N GLU A 147 47.01 4.63 30.07
CA GLU A 147 47.98 5.55 29.50
C GLU A 147 49.17 4.79 28.89
N ASP A 148 49.53 5.09 27.65
CA ASP A 148 50.91 5.04 27.20
C ASP A 148 51.20 6.26 26.30
N GLU A 149 52.14 7.07 26.80
CA GLU A 149 52.66 8.27 26.18
C GLU A 149 53.56 7.96 24.96
N LYS A 150 53.52 8.89 23.99
CA LYS A 150 54.51 9.22 22.92
C LYS A 150 54.56 8.32 21.68
N ASP A 151 54.04 8.82 20.56
CA ASP A 151 54.91 9.32 19.47
C ASP A 151 54.19 10.27 18.49
N VAL A 152 55.00 11.08 17.83
CA VAL A 152 54.75 12.39 17.21
C VAL A 152 54.36 12.28 15.73
N ASN A 153 53.17 12.80 15.35
CA ASN A 153 52.93 13.64 14.15
C ASN A 153 51.44 13.76 13.80
N LYS A 154 50.77 14.85 14.19
CA LYS A 154 49.64 15.39 13.41
C LYS A 154 49.76 16.90 13.37
N ALA A 155 50.29 17.41 12.26
CA ALA A 155 50.24 18.81 11.88
C ALA A 155 48.79 19.35 12.01
N PRO A 156 48.61 20.62 12.41
CA PRO A 156 47.27 21.19 12.59
C PRO A 156 46.53 21.19 11.24
N LYS A 157 45.35 20.56 11.20
CA LYS A 157 44.41 20.72 10.09
C LYS A 157 44.11 22.22 9.96
N LYS A 158 44.59 22.84 8.87
CA LYS A 158 44.22 24.20 8.49
C LYS A 158 42.70 24.34 8.55
N GLU A 159 42.22 25.35 9.26
CA GLU A 159 40.82 25.75 9.26
C GLU A 159 40.39 26.07 7.82
N GLU A 160 39.57 25.20 7.22
CA GLU A 160 38.97 25.47 5.93
C GLU A 160 37.76 26.41 6.11
N LYS A 161 37.80 27.56 5.43
CA LYS A 161 36.73 28.56 5.47
C LYS A 161 35.36 27.95 5.17
N SER A 162 34.36 28.33 5.98
CA SER A 162 32.97 27.88 5.84
C SER A 162 32.40 28.22 4.45
N ALA A 163 31.52 27.36 3.93
CA ALA A 163 30.89 27.52 2.62
C ALA A 163 30.26 28.91 2.41
N ARG A 164 29.80 29.54 3.49
CA ARG A 164 29.24 30.89 3.49
C ARG A 164 30.28 31.98 3.19
N GLU A 165 31.49 31.85 3.74
CA GLU A 165 32.59 32.79 3.47
C GLU A 165 33.09 32.64 2.03
N ARG A 166 33.09 31.40 1.50
CA ARG A 166 33.44 31.13 0.08
C ARG A 166 32.43 31.76 -0.89
N LEU A 167 31.17 31.88 -0.50
CA LEU A 167 30.13 32.55 -1.30
C LEU A 167 30.24 34.07 -1.25
N LYS A 168 30.64 34.63 -0.09
CA LYS A 168 30.89 36.06 0.07
C LYS A 168 32.12 36.54 -0.70
N ASP A 169 33.23 35.79 -0.66
CA ASP A 169 34.44 36.11 -1.46
C ASP A 169 34.18 36.09 -2.97
N LYS A 170 33.15 35.37 -3.43
CA LYS A 170 32.74 35.32 -4.85
C LYS A 170 31.74 36.41 -5.24
N GLY A 171 31.34 37.30 -4.33
CA GLY A 171 30.42 38.40 -4.61
C GLY A 171 29.00 37.96 -4.99
N LEU A 172 28.60 36.75 -4.58
CA LEU A 172 27.28 36.18 -4.86
C LEU A 172 26.27 36.43 -3.71
N LEU A 173 26.69 37.15 -2.67
CA LEU A 173 25.95 37.55 -1.47
C LEU A 173 26.18 39.02 -1.15
#